data_AF-A0A062IGZ0-F1
#
_entry.id   AF-A0A062IGZ0-F1
#
_cell.length_a   1.000
_cell.length_b   1.000
_cell.length_c   1.000
_cell.angle_alpha   90.00
_cell.angle_beta   90.00
_cell.angle_gamma   90.00
#
_symmetry.space_group_name_H-M   'P 1'
#
loop_
_entity.id
_entity.type
_entity.pdbx_description
1 polymer ?
#
loop_
_entity_poly.entity_id
_entity_poly.type
_entity_poly.pdbx_seq_one_letter_code
_entity_poly.pdbx_strand_id
1 'polypeptide(L)'
;MKFEELKNLLANTGFYKVENAETYVALDDIDLKFHLINETQVADDSRDRTISAIKNAFRQDMHSFKISVFQLNITYNGELVQSFDIHKISGFESYTDDKLIELYFPIQNGKLIYTPIPEDDIFRRAIIRNLNSKQAFEILSESFSPSII
;
A
#
# COMPACT_ATOMS: atom_id res chain seq x y z
N MET A 1 19.57 -10.72 13.02
CA MET A 1 18.20 -11.21 13.28
C MET A 1 17.91 -12.37 12.33
N LYS A 2 17.19 -13.41 12.78
CA LYS A 2 16.74 -14.51 11.89
C LYS A 2 15.51 -14.04 11.08
N PHE A 3 15.34 -14.56 9.87
CA PHE A 3 14.22 -14.20 8.98
C PHE A 3 12.83 -14.33 9.66
N GLU A 4 12.63 -15.38 10.47
CA GLU A 4 11.38 -15.61 11.22
C GLU A 4 11.12 -14.57 12.32
N GLU A 5 12.17 -13.99 12.91
CA GLU A 5 12.04 -12.92 13.91
C GLU A 5 11.57 -11.62 13.25
N LEU A 6 12.15 -11.27 12.09
CA LEU A 6 11.74 -10.11 11.30
C LEU A 6 10.29 -10.22 10.81
N LYS A 7 9.91 -11.44 10.39
CA LYS A 7 8.54 -11.77 9.97
C LYS A 7 7.53 -11.53 11.10
N ASN A 8 7.83 -11.99 12.31
CA ASN A 8 6.97 -11.77 13.47
C ASN A 8 6.90 -10.30 13.90
N LEU A 9 8.01 -9.56 13.78
CA LEU A 9 8.05 -8.13 14.05
C LEU A 9 7.12 -7.36 13.10
N LEU A 10 7.24 -7.57 11.79
CA LEU A 10 6.40 -6.92 10.78
C LEU A 10 4.91 -7.22 10.94
N ALA A 11 4.55 -8.44 11.32
CA ALA A 11 3.16 -8.83 11.50
C ALA A 11 2.48 -8.11 12.68
N ASN A 12 3.24 -7.69 13.69
CA ASN A 12 2.68 -7.19 14.95
C ASN A 12 3.00 -5.72 15.24
N THR A 13 3.95 -5.11 14.54
CA THR A 13 4.34 -3.72 14.76
C THR A 13 3.53 -2.74 13.91
N GLY A 14 3.07 -1.66 14.54
CA GLY A 14 2.51 -0.49 13.87
C GLY A 14 3.59 0.45 13.37
N PHE A 15 3.32 1.20 12.31
CA PHE A 15 4.28 2.17 11.75
C PHE A 15 3.74 3.59 11.81
N TYR A 16 4.63 4.55 12.05
CA TYR A 16 4.31 5.98 11.96
C TYR A 16 5.02 6.61 10.77
N LYS A 17 4.29 7.43 10.00
CA LYS A 17 4.89 8.28 8.97
C LYS A 17 5.71 9.37 9.65
N VAL A 18 6.96 9.52 9.25
CA VAL A 18 7.80 10.65 9.63
C VAL A 18 7.24 11.90 8.94
N GLU A 19 7.05 12.97 9.71
CA GLU A 19 6.49 14.21 9.18
C GLU A 19 7.32 14.74 8.00
N ASN A 20 6.63 15.17 6.93
CA ASN A 20 7.25 15.69 5.71
C ASN A 20 8.22 14.72 5.00
N ALA A 21 8.14 13.42 5.27
CA ALA A 21 8.95 12.42 4.62
C ALA A 21 8.11 11.23 4.14
N GLU A 22 8.54 10.61 3.04
CA GLU A 22 8.01 9.32 2.59
C GLU A 22 8.75 8.16 3.30
N THR A 23 8.92 8.30 4.61
CA THR A 23 9.58 7.33 5.48
C THR A 23 8.64 6.96 6.62
N TYR A 24 8.57 5.67 6.90
CA TYR A 24 7.75 5.11 7.97
C TYR A 24 8.67 4.33 8.91
N VAL A 25 8.51 4.54 10.20
CA VAL A 25 9.34 3.93 11.25
C VAL A 25 8.46 3.02 12.10
N ALA A 26 8.96 1.84 12.42
CA ALA A 26 8.24 0.90 13.27
C ALA A 26 8.18 1.44 14.72
N LEU A 27 7.02 1.29 15.37
CA LEU A 27 6.79 1.75 16.74
C LEU A 27 7.74 1.16 17.76
N ASP A 28 7.93 -0.16 17.68
CA ASP A 28 8.63 -0.96 18.68
C ASP A 28 10.10 -1.19 18.31
N ASP A 29 10.52 -0.75 17.11
CA ASP A 29 11.87 -0.96 16.58
C ASP A 29 12.24 0.15 15.56
N ILE A 30 13.00 1.15 16.03
CA ILE A 30 13.41 2.30 15.20
C ILE A 30 14.33 1.91 14.04
N ASP A 31 14.98 0.75 14.12
CA ASP A 31 15.90 0.27 13.10
C ASP A 31 15.17 -0.34 11.91
N LEU A 32 13.89 -0.72 12.08
CA LEU A 32 13.00 -1.17 11.01
C LEU A 32 12.27 0.02 10.37
N LYS A 33 12.51 0.24 9.07
CA LYS A 33 11.94 1.36 8.32
C LYS A 33 11.39 0.94 6.96
N PHE A 34 10.38 1.66 6.50
CA PHE A 34 9.95 1.66 5.11
C PHE A 34 10.25 3.01 4.47
N HIS A 35 10.75 2.99 3.25
CA HIS A 35 10.98 4.19 2.46
C HIS A 35 10.22 4.05 1.14
N LEU A 36 9.36 5.02 0.81
CA LEU A 36 8.81 5.15 -0.53
C LEU A 36 9.70 6.11 -1.30
N ILE A 37 10.34 5.61 -2.34
CA ILE A 37 11.26 6.37 -3.18
C ILE A 37 10.85 6.27 -4.65
N ASN A 38 11.45 7.10 -5.50
CA ASN A 38 11.28 7.05 -6.94
C ASN A 38 9.81 7.14 -7.40
N GLU A 39 9.08 8.13 -6.87
CA GLU A 39 7.68 8.36 -7.28
C GLU A 39 7.59 8.58 -8.80
N THR A 40 6.81 7.73 -9.46
CA THR A 40 6.47 7.85 -10.88
C THR A 40 4.96 8.01 -10.99
N GLN A 41 4.50 9.16 -11.50
CA GLN A 41 3.08 9.39 -11.72
C GLN A 41 2.61 8.60 -12.94
N VAL A 42 1.50 7.88 -12.77
CA VAL A 42 0.82 7.19 -13.85
C VAL A 42 -0.03 8.21 -14.58
N ALA A 43 0.14 8.30 -15.90
CA ALA A 43 -0.66 9.18 -16.74
C ALA A 43 -2.15 8.86 -16.63
N ASP A 44 -3.00 9.88 -16.65
CA ASP A 44 -4.44 9.71 -16.44
C ASP A 44 -5.13 8.87 -17.52
N ASP A 45 -4.59 8.92 -18.74
CA ASP A 45 -5.01 8.16 -19.92
C ASP A 45 -4.34 6.78 -20.04
N SER A 46 -3.70 6.32 -18.97
CA SER A 46 -3.06 5.01 -18.92
C SER A 46 -4.03 3.90 -19.35
N ARG A 47 -3.61 3.12 -20.35
CA ARG A 47 -4.34 1.93 -20.84
C ARG A 47 -4.11 0.70 -19.97
N ASP A 48 -3.43 0.85 -18.84
CA ASP A 48 -3.24 -0.25 -17.90
C ASP A 48 -4.61 -0.69 -17.36
N ARG A 49 -4.96 -1.95 -17.63
CA ARG A 49 -6.24 -2.55 -17.25
C ARG A 49 -6.42 -2.60 -15.74
N THR A 50 -5.32 -2.78 -15.00
CA THR A 50 -5.32 -2.81 -13.53
C THR A 50 -5.67 -1.44 -13.00
N ILE A 51 -5.01 -0.40 -13.51
CA ILE A 51 -5.25 1.00 -13.14
C ILE A 51 -6.68 1.43 -13.48
N SER A 52 -7.18 1.02 -14.64
CA SER A 52 -8.56 1.28 -15.03
C SER A 52 -9.57 0.57 -14.12
N ALA A 53 -9.32 -0.69 -13.76
CA ALA A 53 -10.17 -1.46 -12.84
C ALA A 53 -10.21 -0.82 -11.44
N ILE A 54 -9.06 -0.37 -10.95
CA ILE A 54 -8.92 0.38 -9.72
C ILE A 54 -9.76 1.66 -9.74
N LYS A 55 -9.53 2.54 -10.73
CA LYS A 55 -10.27 3.82 -10.84
C LYS A 55 -11.78 3.58 -10.89
N ASN A 56 -12.22 2.51 -11.55
CA ASN A 56 -13.63 2.13 -11.63
C ASN A 56 -14.18 1.62 -10.29
N ALA A 57 -13.43 0.80 -9.54
CA ALA A 57 -13.85 0.26 -8.26
C ALA A 57 -14.14 1.38 -7.25
N PHE A 58 -13.26 2.38 -7.19
CA PHE A 58 -13.37 3.50 -6.24
C PHE A 58 -14.17 4.70 -6.76
N ARG A 59 -14.73 4.61 -7.98
CA ARG A 59 -15.35 5.76 -8.66
C ARG A 59 -16.52 6.37 -7.86
N GLN A 60 -17.21 5.57 -7.07
CA GLN A 60 -18.32 6.05 -6.25
C GLN A 60 -17.82 6.73 -4.98
N ASP A 61 -16.73 6.25 -4.40
CA ASP A 61 -16.22 6.72 -3.11
C ASP A 61 -15.28 7.92 -3.24
N MET A 62 -14.57 8.00 -4.38
CA MET A 62 -13.52 8.99 -4.62
C MET A 62 -13.71 9.74 -5.94
N HIS A 63 -13.25 10.99 -5.97
CA HIS A 63 -13.10 11.79 -7.18
C HIS A 63 -11.69 12.39 -7.28
N SER A 64 -11.34 12.95 -8.44
CA SER A 64 -10.01 13.52 -8.74
C SER A 64 -8.86 12.55 -8.50
N PHE A 65 -8.96 11.35 -9.07
CA PHE A 65 -7.97 10.28 -8.94
C PHE A 65 -6.59 10.71 -9.44
N LYS A 66 -5.58 10.50 -8.61
CA LYS A 66 -4.17 10.50 -8.99
C LYS A 66 -3.57 9.16 -8.62
N ILE A 67 -2.73 8.62 -9.49
CA ILE A 67 -2.06 7.35 -9.24
C ILE A 67 -0.56 7.54 -9.40
N SER A 68 0.19 7.09 -8.41
CA SER A 68 1.64 7.09 -8.39
C SER A 68 2.16 5.70 -8.10
N VAL A 69 3.30 5.34 -8.68
CA VAL A 69 4.06 4.13 -8.36
C VAL A 69 5.29 4.56 -7.58
N PHE A 70 5.55 3.89 -6.47
CA PHE A 70 6.74 4.07 -5.66
C PHE A 70 7.53 2.77 -5.64
N GLN A 71 8.84 2.88 -5.58
CA GLN A 71 9.66 1.77 -5.10
C GLN A 71 9.65 1.82 -3.57
N LEU A 72 9.17 0.74 -2.94
CA LEU A 72 9.19 0.57 -1.51
C LEU A 72 10.43 -0.21 -1.09
N ASN A 73 11.25 0.39 -0.24
CA ASN A 73 12.40 -0.25 0.37
C ASN A 73 12.16 -0.50 1.86
N ILE A 74 12.36 -1.74 2.29
CA ILE A 74 12.35 -2.15 3.69
C ILE A 74 13.80 -2.23 4.16
N THR A 75 14.15 -1.46 5.18
CA THR A 75 15.49 -1.48 5.78
C THR A 75 15.44 -1.92 7.23
N TYR A 76 16.47 -2.64 7.66
CA TYR A 76 16.69 -3.01 9.06
C TYR A 76 18.14 -2.72 9.43
N ASN A 77 18.40 -1.98 10.50
CA ASN A 77 19.75 -1.49 10.86
C ASN A 77 20.46 -0.76 9.70
N GLY A 78 19.69 -0.11 8.82
CA GLY A 78 20.20 0.56 7.62
C GLY A 78 20.52 -0.37 6.44
N GLU A 79 20.41 -1.69 6.59
CA GLU A 79 20.60 -2.64 5.50
C GLU A 79 19.28 -2.89 4.75
N LEU A 80 19.33 -2.97 3.42
CA LEU A 80 18.17 -3.29 2.60
C LEU A 80 17.78 -4.77 2.77
N VAL A 81 16.59 -4.99 3.29
CA VAL A 81 16.02 -6.34 3.46
C VAL A 81 15.23 -6.73 2.22
N GLN A 82 14.37 -5.84 1.73
CA GLN A 82 13.50 -6.11 0.60
C GLN A 82 13.17 -4.82 -0.16
N SER A 83 12.94 -4.96 -1.47
CA SER A 83 12.48 -3.89 -2.34
C SER A 83 11.42 -4.40 -3.30
N PHE A 84 10.33 -3.64 -3.48
CA PHE A 84 9.30 -3.92 -4.49
C PHE A 84 8.48 -2.67 -4.82
N ASP A 85 7.78 -2.70 -5.96
CA ASP A 85 6.93 -1.60 -6.37
C ASP A 85 5.58 -1.61 -5.64
N ILE A 86 5.14 -0.44 -5.19
CA ILE A 86 3.84 -0.21 -4.57
C ILE A 86 3.12 0.93 -5.28
N HIS A 87 1.84 0.74 -5.53
CA HIS A 87 0.98 1.74 -6.15
C HIS A 87 0.26 2.52 -5.06
N LYS A 88 0.17 3.84 -5.24
CA LYS A 88 -0.62 4.75 -4.43
C LYS A 88 -1.73 5.34 -5.29
N ILE A 89 -2.98 5.21 -4.87
CA ILE A 89 -4.08 6.05 -5.38
C ILE A 89 -4.30 7.15 -4.36
N SER A 90 -4.45 8.37 -4.83
CA SER A 90 -5.01 9.46 -4.03
C SER A 90 -6.23 10.07 -4.73
N GLY A 91 -7.13 10.61 -3.94
CA GLY A 91 -8.33 11.30 -4.40
C GLY A 91 -9.11 11.86 -3.21
N PHE A 92 -10.21 12.54 -3.48
CA PHE A 92 -11.06 13.15 -2.45
C PHE A 92 -12.36 12.37 -2.29
N GLU A 93 -12.83 12.24 -1.05
CA GLU A 93 -14.10 11.58 -0.73
C GLU A 93 -15.27 12.27 -1.44
N SER A 94 -16.18 11.49 -2.04
CA SER A 94 -17.25 12.03 -2.90
C SER A 94 -18.47 12.57 -2.14
N TYR A 95 -18.69 12.18 -0.88
CA TYR A 95 -19.96 12.42 -0.16
C TYR A 95 -19.84 13.18 1.17
N THR A 96 -18.64 13.61 1.54
CA THR A 96 -18.35 14.37 2.77
C THR A 96 -17.44 15.55 2.45
N ASP A 97 -17.03 16.34 3.46
CA ASP A 97 -15.92 17.30 3.31
C ASP A 97 -14.77 16.65 2.52
N ASP A 98 -14.19 17.36 1.53
CA ASP A 98 -13.17 16.89 0.58
C ASP A 98 -11.93 16.35 1.29
N LYS A 99 -12.07 15.16 1.86
CA LYS A 99 -11.06 14.49 2.67
C LYS A 99 -10.20 13.68 1.73
N LEU A 100 -8.89 13.90 1.83
CA LEU A 100 -7.92 13.14 1.07
C LEU A 100 -7.95 11.67 1.51
N ILE A 101 -8.20 10.77 0.57
CA ILE A 101 -8.08 9.34 0.71
C ILE A 101 -6.81 8.91 -0.03
N GLU A 102 -5.96 8.14 0.66
CA GLU A 102 -4.75 7.56 0.09
C GLU A 102 -4.80 6.04 0.27
N LEU A 103 -4.62 5.31 -0.83
CA LEU A 103 -4.67 3.86 -0.89
C LEU A 103 -3.38 3.29 -1.44
N TYR A 104 -2.77 2.33 -0.75
CA TYR A 104 -1.52 1.69 -1.12
C TYR A 104 -1.69 0.20 -1.37
N PHE A 105 -1.28 -0.30 -2.54
CA PHE A 105 -1.38 -1.73 -2.88
C PHE A 105 -0.29 -2.17 -3.86
N PRO A 106 0.19 -3.42 -3.76
CA PRO A 106 1.08 -4.00 -4.74
C PRO A 106 0.29 -4.45 -5.99
N ILE A 107 0.89 -4.31 -7.16
CA ILE A 107 0.42 -4.94 -8.40
C ILE A 107 1.49 -5.93 -8.84
N GLN A 108 1.10 -7.17 -9.14
CA GLN A 108 2.01 -8.16 -9.70
C GLN A 108 1.41 -8.73 -10.98
N ASN A 109 2.21 -8.75 -12.05
CA ASN A 109 1.81 -9.30 -13.36
C ASN A 109 0.47 -8.73 -13.89
N GLY A 110 0.19 -7.44 -13.65
CA GLY A 110 -1.03 -6.77 -14.11
C GLY A 110 -2.32 -7.28 -13.43
N LYS A 111 -2.20 -7.93 -12.28
CA LYS A 111 -3.33 -8.27 -11.40
C LYS A 111 -3.20 -7.49 -10.10
N LEU A 112 -4.32 -6.92 -9.66
CA LEU A 112 -4.45 -6.44 -8.29
C LEU A 112 -4.30 -7.66 -7.38
N ILE A 113 -3.27 -7.70 -6.55
CA ILE A 113 -3.17 -8.76 -5.54
C ILE A 113 -4.07 -8.36 -4.38
N TYR A 114 -5.29 -8.92 -4.37
CA TYR A 114 -6.15 -8.99 -3.17
C TYR A 114 -6.63 -10.42 -2.86
N THR A 115 -6.31 -11.41 -3.71
CA THR A 115 -6.23 -12.81 -3.25
C THR A 115 -5.35 -12.86 -2.01
N PRO A 116 -5.58 -13.77 -1.04
CA PRO A 116 -4.73 -13.86 0.14
C PRO A 116 -3.30 -13.78 -0.34
N ILE A 117 -2.63 -12.66 -0.01
CA ILE A 117 -1.22 -12.48 -0.28
C ILE A 117 -0.61 -13.80 0.17
N PRO A 118 0.08 -14.54 -0.72
CA PRO A 118 0.39 -15.93 -0.45
C PRO A 118 1.08 -16.01 0.93
N GLU A 119 0.82 -17.06 1.70
CA GLU A 119 1.21 -17.13 3.12
C GLU A 119 2.68 -16.77 3.37
N ASP A 120 3.52 -16.90 2.36
CA ASP A 120 4.93 -16.52 2.32
C ASP A 120 5.22 -15.01 2.18
N ASP A 121 4.32 -14.18 1.64
CA ASP A 121 4.58 -12.75 1.39
C ASP A 121 4.07 -11.85 2.54
N ILE A 122 4.60 -12.11 3.72
CA ILE A 122 4.29 -11.41 4.98
C ILE A 122 4.57 -9.90 4.92
N PHE A 123 5.60 -9.48 4.17
CA PHE A 123 6.06 -8.09 4.10
C PHE A 123 5.02 -7.20 3.41
N ARG A 124 4.46 -7.64 2.28
CA ARG A 124 3.41 -6.88 1.58
C ARG A 124 2.15 -6.73 2.44
N ARG A 125 1.74 -7.75 3.19
CA ARG A 125 0.59 -7.67 4.12
C ARG A 125 0.78 -6.64 5.21
N ALA A 126 1.91 -6.71 5.91
CA ALA A 126 2.23 -5.79 6.98
C ALA A 126 2.21 -4.34 6.48
N ILE A 127 2.78 -4.11 5.29
CA ILE A 127 2.88 -2.78 4.70
C ILE A 127 1.51 -2.24 4.27
N ILE A 128 0.70 -3.02 3.55
CA ILE A 128 -0.65 -2.57 3.15
C ILE A 128 -1.45 -2.24 4.40
N ARG A 129 -1.40 -3.08 5.46
CA ARG A 129 -2.06 -2.82 6.75
C ARG A 129 -1.66 -1.49 7.37
N ASN A 130 -0.39 -1.13 7.29
CA ASN A 130 0.13 0.06 7.93
C ASN A 130 0.00 1.33 7.08
N LEU A 131 -0.04 1.21 5.75
CA LEU A 131 -0.14 2.35 4.84
C LEU A 131 -1.58 2.78 4.54
N ASN A 132 -2.57 1.91 4.77
CA ASN A 132 -3.98 2.21 4.49
C ASN A 132 -4.75 2.50 5.78
N SER A 133 -5.62 3.51 5.75
CA SER A 133 -6.55 3.79 6.86
C SER A 133 -7.61 2.68 7.00
N LYS A 134 -8.29 2.61 8.14
CA LYS A 134 -9.40 1.65 8.33
C LYS A 134 -10.50 1.82 7.27
N GLN A 135 -10.81 3.06 6.91
CA GLN A 135 -11.78 3.40 5.86
C GLN A 135 -11.31 2.89 4.49
N ALA A 136 -10.02 3.02 4.19
CA ALA A 136 -9.40 2.45 2.99
C ALA A 136 -9.54 0.93 2.92
N PHE A 137 -9.36 0.24 4.06
CA PHE A 137 -9.58 -1.21 4.15
C PHE A 137 -11.03 -1.63 3.96
N GLU A 138 -11.97 -0.90 4.54
CA GLU A 138 -13.41 -1.17 4.40
C GLU A 138 -13.82 -1.06 2.92
N ILE A 139 -13.45 0.03 2.25
CA ILE A 139 -13.74 0.22 0.81
C ILE A 139 -13.08 -0.87 -0.04
N LEU A 140 -11.82 -1.24 0.26
CA LEU A 140 -11.12 -2.35 -0.42
C LEU A 140 -11.84 -3.69 -0.24
N SER A 141 -12.34 -3.98 0.96
CA SER A 141 -13.01 -5.24 1.28
C SER A 141 -14.42 -5.36 0.70
N GLU A 142 -15.14 -4.24 0.53
CA GLU A 142 -16.48 -4.19 -0.06
C GLU A 142 -16.43 -4.19 -1.60
N SER A 143 -15.42 -3.54 -2.19
CA SER A 143 -15.27 -3.43 -3.65
C SER A 143 -14.68 -4.69 -4.30
N PHE A 144 -13.96 -5.51 -3.52
CA PHE A 144 -13.32 -6.74 -3.99
C PHE A 144 -13.62 -7.90 -3.02
N SER A 145 -14.83 -8.42 -3.08
CA SER A 145 -15.15 -9.68 -2.39
C SER A 145 -14.17 -10.77 -2.82
N PRO A 146 -13.49 -11.47 -1.88
CA PRO A 146 -12.67 -12.61 -2.25
C PRO A 146 -13.56 -13.66 -2.91
N SER A 147 -13.31 -13.93 -4.18
CA SER A 147 -13.84 -15.13 -4.82
C SER A 147 -13.23 -16.33 -4.11
N ILE A 148 -14.01 -16.99 -3.26
CA ILE A 148 -13.68 -18.29 -2.69
C ILE A 148 -13.47 -19.25 -3.88
N ILE A 149 -12.23 -19.68 -4.11
CA ILE A 149 -11.89 -20.83 -4.94
C ILE A 149 -11.08 -21.78 -4.06
#